data_AF-A0A2N0ZGZ5-F1
#
_entry.id   AF-A0A2N0ZGZ5-F1
#
_cell.length_a   1.000
_cell.length_b   1.000
_cell.length_c   1.000
_cell.angle_alpha   90.00
_cell.angle_beta   90.00
_cell.angle_gamma   90.00
#
_symmetry.space_group_name_H-M   'P 1'
#
loop_
_entity.id
_entity.type
_entity.pdbx_description
1 polymer ?
#
loop_
_entity_poly.entity_id
_entity_poly.type
_entity_poly.pdbx_seq_one_letter_code
_entity_poly.pdbx_strand_id
1 'polypeptide(L)'
;MSHTLREIEDKLLNLHLEAFFRKAYEQGVADGRKQFSRPELLTLSDLEEMFQIKYPTVLKMTANPKFPRSTQIKARFPRDQVYKWIEENSNWVKQNTNYYSKEAM
;
A
#
# COMPACT_ATOMS: atom_id res chain seq x y z
N MET A 1 31.57 43.65 -0.52
CA MET A 1 32.11 42.35 -0.03
C MET A 1 31.24 41.68 1.04
N SER A 2 30.65 42.38 2.02
CA SER A 2 29.84 41.69 3.06
C SER A 2 28.44 41.23 2.59
N HIS A 3 27.92 41.81 1.50
CA HIS A 3 26.63 41.43 0.93
C HIS A 3 26.71 40.13 0.11
N THR A 4 27.79 39.98 -0.67
CA THR A 4 28.05 38.79 -1.47
C THR A 4 28.39 37.56 -0.63
N LEU A 5 29.06 37.73 0.51
CA LEU A 5 29.31 36.63 1.44
C LEU A 5 28.00 36.10 2.06
N ARG A 6 27.13 36.99 2.52
CA ARG A 6 25.81 36.62 3.08
C ARG A 6 24.92 35.91 2.08
N GLU A 7 24.89 36.37 0.82
CA GLU A 7 24.15 35.68 -0.24
C GLU A 7 24.65 34.26 -0.52
N ILE A 8 25.96 34.02 -0.36
CA ILE A 8 26.55 32.68 -0.49
C ILE A 8 26.15 31.81 0.71
N GLU A 9 26.19 32.36 1.92
CA GLU A 9 25.76 31.67 3.14
C GLU A 9 24.28 31.27 3.09
N ASP A 10 23.41 32.18 2.65
CA ASP A 10 21.98 31.92 2.49
C ASP A 10 21.70 30.85 1.43
N LYS A 11 22.41 30.88 0.30
CA LYS A 11 22.30 29.83 -0.73
C LYS A 11 22.80 28.48 -0.24
N LEU A 12 23.91 28.46 0.50
CA LEU A 12 24.46 27.23 1.08
C LEU A 12 23.50 26.65 2.12
N LEU A 13 22.91 27.49 2.96
CA LEU A 13 21.92 27.10 3.94
C LEU A 13 20.68 26.51 3.27
N ASN A 14 20.14 27.17 2.23
CA ASN A 14 18.98 26.68 1.49
C ASN A 14 19.26 25.31 0.84
N LEU A 15 20.43 25.13 0.21
CA LEU A 15 20.81 23.85 -0.37
C LEU A 15 20.88 22.72 0.67
N HIS A 16 21.45 23.00 1.85
CA HIS A 16 21.51 22.03 2.93
C HIS A 16 20.12 21.71 3.50
N LEU A 17 19.25 22.71 3.64
CA LEU A 17 17.88 22.52 4.11
C LEU A 17 17.07 21.69 3.10
N GLU A 18 17.16 21.98 1.81
CA GLU A 18 16.51 21.19 0.76
C GLU A 18 16.96 19.73 0.79
N ALA A 19 18.27 19.49 0.89
CA ALA A 19 18.82 18.14 0.99
C ALA A 19 18.32 17.42 2.26
N PHE A 20 18.28 18.12 3.40
CA PHE A 20 17.80 17.57 4.66
C PHE A 20 16.32 17.22 4.60
N PHE A 21 15.47 18.12 4.10
CA PHE A 21 14.04 17.87 3.97
C PHE A 21 13.75 16.75 2.98
N ARG A 22 14.47 16.67 1.87
CA ARG A 22 14.33 15.56 0.93
C ARG A 22 14.65 14.22 1.59
N LYS A 23 15.75 14.15 2.35
CA LYS A 23 16.11 12.95 3.10
C LYS A 23 15.06 12.59 4.15
N ALA A 24 14.55 13.57 4.90
CA ALA A 24 13.50 13.34 5.90
C ALA A 24 12.20 12.83 5.25
N TYR A 25 11.82 13.37 4.09
CA TYR A 25 10.67 12.91 3.33
C TYR A 25 10.86 11.49 2.81
N GLU A 26 11.99 11.20 2.15
CA GLU A 26 12.31 9.86 1.63
C GLU A 26 12.30 8.81 2.77
N GLN A 27 12.88 9.16 3.92
CA GLN A 27 12.87 8.31 5.11
C GLN A 27 11.45 8.11 5.65
N GLY A 28 10.65 9.17 5.77
CA GLY A 28 9.26 9.08 6.23
C GLY A 28 8.40 8.20 5.32
N VAL A 29 8.59 8.29 4.00
CA VAL A 29 7.92 7.41 3.03
C VAL A 29 8.37 5.96 3.20
N ALA A 30 9.66 5.71 3.39
CA ALA A 30 10.18 4.36 3.60
C ALA A 30 9.66 3.74 4.91
N ASP A 31 9.64 4.51 5.99
CA ASP A 31 9.12 4.09 7.30
C ASP A 31 7.62 3.81 7.24
N GLY A 32 6.85 4.68 6.60
CA GLY A 32 5.43 4.45 6.37
C GLY A 32 5.18 3.18 5.54
N ARG A 33 5.92 2.99 4.44
CA ARG A 33 5.82 1.76 3.64
C ARG A 33 6.13 0.52 4.47
N LYS A 34 7.16 0.57 5.31
CA LYS A 34 7.55 -0.56 6.17
C LYS A 34 6.52 -0.84 7.26
N GLN A 35 6.00 0.20 7.92
CA GLN A 35 5.04 0.07 9.01
C GLN A 35 3.69 -0.45 8.52
N PHE A 36 3.23 0.01 7.35
CA PHE A 36 1.93 -0.35 6.80
C PHE A 36 2.00 -1.48 5.75
N SER A 37 3.19 -1.98 5.42
CA SER A 37 3.32 -3.14 4.54
C SER A 37 2.85 -4.40 5.27
N ARG A 38 1.88 -5.10 4.68
CA ARG A 38 1.53 -6.46 5.08
C ARG A 38 2.64 -7.43 4.68
N PRO A 39 2.84 -8.54 5.40
CA PRO A 39 3.83 -9.56 5.03
C PRO A 39 3.51 -10.17 3.66
N GLU A 40 4.52 -10.70 2.96
CA GLU A 40 4.35 -11.36 1.65
C GLU A 40 3.41 -12.57 1.72
N LEU A 41 3.41 -13.25 2.86
CA LEU A 41 2.51 -14.36 3.16
C LEU A 41 1.60 -13.96 4.31
N LEU A 42 0.32 -13.81 4.00
CA LEU A 42 -0.72 -13.44 4.95
C LEU A 42 -1.16 -14.66 5.76
N THR A 43 -1.51 -14.40 7.01
CA THR A 43 -2.22 -15.30 7.93
C THR A 43 -3.72 -15.07 7.84
N LEU A 44 -4.52 -15.92 8.49
CA LEU A 44 -5.96 -15.71 8.59
C LEU A 44 -6.32 -14.41 9.35
N SER A 45 -5.52 -14.01 10.34
CA SER A 45 -5.70 -12.76 11.08
C SER A 45 -5.43 -11.54 10.19
N ASP A 46 -4.40 -11.62 9.34
CA ASP A 46 -4.14 -10.56 8.35
C ASP A 46 -5.30 -10.42 7.36
N LEU A 47 -5.93 -11.53 6.96
CA LEU A 47 -7.12 -11.50 6.10
C LEU A 47 -8.33 -10.93 6.83
N GLU A 48 -8.55 -11.27 8.10
CA GLU A 48 -9.63 -10.69 8.93
C GLU A 48 -9.51 -9.16 8.99
N GLU A 49 -8.31 -8.64 9.24
CA GLU A 49 -8.05 -7.20 9.23
C GLU A 49 -8.17 -6.60 7.83
N MET A 50 -7.61 -7.25 6.80
CA MET A 50 -7.60 -6.72 5.44
C MET A 50 -9.01 -6.64 4.82
N PHE A 51 -9.84 -7.65 5.05
CA PHE A 51 -11.19 -7.72 4.53
C PHE A 51 -12.23 -7.09 5.47
N GLN A 52 -11.83 -6.73 6.71
CA GLN A 52 -12.74 -6.20 7.74
C GLN A 52 -13.93 -7.14 8.01
N ILE A 53 -13.67 -8.45 8.02
CA ILE A 53 -14.69 -9.49 8.27
C ILE A 53 -14.25 -10.42 9.39
N LYS A 54 -15.21 -10.98 10.13
CA LYS A 54 -14.91 -11.90 11.25
C LYS A 54 -14.24 -13.19 10.78
N TYR A 55 -13.36 -13.72 11.63
CA TYR A 55 -12.63 -14.97 11.42
C TYR A 55 -13.42 -16.16 10.83
N PRO A 56 -14.65 -16.50 11.31
CA PRO A 56 -15.41 -17.61 10.73
C PRO A 56 -15.76 -17.40 9.25
N THR A 57 -15.97 -16.14 8.85
CA THR A 57 -16.24 -15.77 7.45
C THR A 57 -14.97 -15.87 6.61
N VAL A 58 -13.81 -15.48 7.15
CA VAL A 58 -12.50 -15.68 6.51
C VAL A 58 -12.25 -17.16 6.25
N LEU A 59 -12.52 -18.03 7.22
CA LEU A 59 -12.37 -19.48 7.04
C LEU A 59 -13.24 -20.02 5.90
N LYS A 60 -14.51 -19.59 5.83
CA LYS A 60 -15.42 -19.98 4.74
C LYS A 60 -14.94 -19.48 3.38
N MET A 61 -14.49 -18.22 3.31
CA MET A 61 -13.98 -17.62 2.08
C MET A 61 -12.72 -18.34 1.59
N THR A 62 -11.75 -18.56 2.48
CA THR A 62 -10.48 -19.22 2.14
C THR A 62 -10.65 -20.72 1.85
N ALA A 63 -11.76 -21.34 2.26
CA ALA A 63 -12.09 -22.72 1.87
C ALA A 63 -12.45 -22.85 0.38
N ASN A 64 -12.76 -21.74 -0.31
CA ASN A 64 -12.98 -21.74 -1.75
C ASN A 64 -11.68 -22.17 -2.48
N PRO A 65 -11.71 -23.22 -3.33
CA PRO A 65 -10.54 -23.68 -4.07
C PRO A 65 -9.92 -22.63 -5.00
N LYS A 66 -10.71 -21.63 -5.42
CA LYS A 66 -10.24 -20.51 -6.24
C LYS A 66 -9.54 -19.42 -5.44
N PHE A 67 -9.61 -19.46 -4.10
CA PHE A 67 -8.96 -18.45 -3.27
C PHE A 67 -7.43 -18.69 -3.27
N PRO A 68 -6.61 -17.63 -3.41
CA PRO A 68 -5.16 -17.78 -3.52
C PRO A 68 -4.56 -18.37 -2.25
N ARG A 69 -3.88 -19.51 -2.36
CA ARG A 69 -3.25 -20.20 -1.21
C ARG A 69 -1.86 -20.70 -1.60
N SER A 70 -0.91 -20.61 -0.67
CA SER A 70 0.43 -21.18 -0.88
C SER A 70 0.35 -22.70 -0.94
N THR A 71 1.01 -23.29 -1.94
CA THR A 71 1.13 -24.74 -2.10
C THR A 71 2.23 -25.34 -1.22
N GLN A 72 3.26 -24.54 -0.91
CA GLN A 72 4.42 -24.98 -0.14
C GLN A 72 4.23 -24.79 1.37
N ILE A 73 3.51 -23.73 1.77
CA ILE A 73 3.35 -23.39 3.19
C ILE A 73 1.86 -23.43 3.55
N LYS A 74 1.50 -24.37 4.41
CA LYS A 74 0.11 -24.56 4.85
C LYS A 74 -0.41 -23.32 5.58
N ALA A 75 -1.70 -23.03 5.38
CA ALA A 75 -2.42 -21.91 6.02
C ALA A 75 -1.73 -20.54 5.84
N ARG A 76 -1.13 -20.31 4.66
CA ARG A 76 -0.57 -19.01 4.25
C ARG A 76 -1.10 -18.61 2.88
N PHE A 77 -1.32 -17.31 2.71
CA PHE A 77 -1.96 -16.74 1.54
C PHE A 77 -1.03 -15.70 0.89
N PRO A 78 -0.57 -15.89 -0.35
CA PRO A 78 0.33 -14.94 -1.00
C PRO A 78 -0.34 -13.58 -1.18
N ARG A 79 0.20 -12.55 -0.51
CA ARG A 79 -0.39 -11.20 -0.41
C ARG A 79 -0.79 -10.63 -1.76
N ASP A 80 0.14 -10.63 -2.70
CA ASP A 80 -0.06 -10.00 -4.01
C ASP A 80 -1.10 -10.74 -4.85
N GLN A 81 -1.23 -12.07 -4.67
CA GLN A 81 -2.30 -12.84 -5.31
C GLN A 81 -3.67 -12.55 -4.66
N VAL A 82 -3.71 -12.37 -3.33
CA VAL A 82 -4.95 -11.98 -2.66
C VAL A 82 -5.41 -10.59 -3.11
N TYR A 83 -4.50 -9.63 -3.30
CA TYR A 83 -4.87 -8.32 -3.86
C TYR A 83 -5.46 -8.44 -5.28
N LYS A 84 -4.86 -9.23 -6.16
CA LYS A 84 -5.42 -9.50 -7.49
C LYS A 84 -6.80 -10.13 -7.41
N TRP A 85 -6.98 -11.11 -6.53
CA TRP A 85 -8.27 -11.74 -6.30
C TRP A 85 -9.33 -10.72 -5.84
N ILE A 86 -8.97 -9.79 -4.94
CA ILE A 86 -9.87 -8.71 -4.53
C ILE A 86 -10.28 -7.89 -5.76
N GLU A 87 -9.33 -7.45 -6.58
CA GLU A 87 -9.62 -6.65 -7.78
C GLU A 87 -10.56 -7.38 -8.75
N GLU A 88 -10.30 -8.66 -9.01
CA GLU A 88 -11.11 -9.50 -9.89
C GLU A 88 -12.56 -9.66 -9.39
N ASN A 89 -12.73 -9.83 -8.07
CA ASN A 89 -14.03 -10.13 -7.44
C ASN A 89 -14.77 -8.86 -6.98
N SER A 90 -14.13 -7.69 -7.00
CA SER A 90 -14.72 -6.39 -6.64
C SER A 90 -15.26 -5.61 -7.84
N ASN A 91 -15.24 -6.21 -9.04
CA ASN A 91 -15.70 -5.61 -10.30
C ASN A 91 -17.22 -5.35 -10.39
N TRP A 92 -17.97 -5.54 -9.32
CA TRP A 92 -19.42 -5.30 -9.30
C TRP A 92 -19.78 -3.90 -9.79
N VAL A 93 -19.07 -2.86 -9.33
CA VAL A 93 -19.33 -1.47 -9.74
C VAL A 93 -19.07 -1.29 -11.24
N LYS A 94 -18.02 -1.89 -11.77
CA LYS A 94 -17.66 -1.79 -13.19
C LYS A 94 -18.63 -2.55 -14.11
N GLN A 95 -19.21 -3.64 -13.62
CA GLN A 95 -20.12 -4.51 -14.36
C GLN A 95 -21.60 -4.10 -14.23
N ASN A 96 -21.98 -3.42 -13.14
CA ASN A 96 -23.37 -3.14 -12.81
C ASN A 96 -23.68 -1.64 -12.70
N THR A 97 -22.70 -0.75 -12.89
CA THR A 97 -22.92 0.70 -12.82
C THR A 97 -22.15 1.43 -13.92
N ASN A 98 -22.69 2.57 -14.37
CA ASN A 98 -22.06 3.47 -15.33
C ASN A 98 -21.09 4.48 -14.66
N TYR A 99 -20.55 4.15 -13.47
CA TYR A 99 -19.76 5.08 -12.66
C TYR A 99 -18.49 5.56 -13.38
N TYR A 100 -17.82 4.67 -14.11
CA TYR A 100 -16.57 4.97 -14.84
C TYR A 100 -16.79 5.51 -16.26
N SER A 101 -18.04 5.57 -16.75
CA SER A 101 -18.39 6.05 -18.10
C SER A 101 -18.95 7.47 -18.10
N LYS A 102 -19.13 8.09 -16.93
CA LYS A 102 -19.30 9.55 -16.87
C LYS A 102 -17.93 10.19 -17.07
N GLU A 103 -17.67 10.63 -18.29
CA GLU A 103 -16.65 11.64 -18.54
C GLU A 103 -16.87 12.79 -17.54
N ALA A 104 -15.80 13.18 -16.84
CA ALA A 104 -15.84 14.32 -15.95
C ALA A 104 -16.22 15.54 -16.80
N MET A 105 -17.47 15.99 -16.64
CA MET A 105 -17.99 17.21 -17.25
C MET A 105 -17.26 18.43 -16.68
#